data_AF-A0A848LJG6-F1
#
_entry.id   AF-A0A848LJG6-F1
#
_cell.length_a   1.000
_cell.length_b   1.000
_cell.length_c   1.000
_cell.angle_alpha   90.00
_cell.angle_beta   90.00
_cell.angle_gamma   90.00
#
_symmetry.space_group_name_H-M   'P 1'
#
loop_
_entity.id
_entity.type
_entity.pdbx_description
1 polymer ?
#
loop_
_entity_poly.entity_id
_entity_poly.type
_entity_poly.pdbx_seq_one_letter_code
_entity_poly.pdbx_strand_id
1 'polypeptide(L)'
;MGVWNIHDSGGMLQHALRTYRVDPKRVYVTGVSMGGGGTWTLLAGSYVDGGQSIRWASKIAAAIPIASGARSATSNTGICAGIVANHTAVWAFHNSGDPVAALANEQGWVDKVKSLPA
;
A
#
# COMPACT_ATOMS: atom_id res chain seq x y z
N MET A 1 0.02 -10.31 -16.44
CA MET A 1 0.74 -9.79 -15.27
C MET A 1 0.06 -10.33 -14.02
N GLY A 2 0.81 -10.93 -13.08
CA GLY A 2 0.26 -11.43 -11.82
C GLY A 2 -0.21 -10.27 -10.93
N VAL A 3 -1.19 -10.54 -10.06
CA VAL A 3 -1.65 -9.59 -9.04
C VAL A 3 -0.93 -9.91 -7.74
N TRP A 4 -0.43 -8.88 -7.06
CA TRP A 4 0.20 -9.04 -5.75
C TRP A 4 -0.85 -9.47 -4.72
N ASN A 5 -0.68 -10.64 -4.09
CA ASN A 5 -1.62 -11.16 -3.11
C ASN A 5 -1.49 -10.39 -1.78
N ILE A 6 -2.58 -9.74 -1.39
CA ILE A 6 -2.65 -8.94 -0.19
C ILE A 6 -2.69 -9.78 1.10
N HIS A 7 -3.22 -11.00 1.02
CA HIS A 7 -3.28 -11.91 2.17
C HIS A 7 -1.89 -12.45 2.51
N ASP A 8 -1.07 -12.73 1.50
CA ASP A 8 0.30 -13.22 1.72
C ASP A 8 1.17 -12.11 2.35
N SER A 9 1.04 -10.89 1.83
CA SER A 9 1.77 -9.72 2.36
C SER A 9 1.34 -9.38 3.79
N GLY A 10 0.03 -9.44 4.04
CA GLY A 10 -0.52 -9.28 5.37
C GLY A 10 -0.04 -10.35 6.34
N GLY A 11 -0.11 -11.62 5.94
CA GLY A 11 0.38 -12.75 6.73
C GLY A 11 1.86 -12.62 7.06
N MET A 12 2.68 -12.17 6.11
CA MET A 12 4.10 -11.91 6.32
C MET A 12 4.33 -10.78 7.36
N LEU A 13 3.65 -9.65 7.23
CA LEU A 13 3.73 -8.56 8.21
C LEU A 13 3.31 -9.05 9.60
N GLN A 14 2.24 -9.82 9.67
CA GLN A 14 1.76 -10.36 10.94
C GLN A 14 2.74 -11.33 11.58
N HIS A 15 3.31 -12.23 10.78
CA HIS A 15 4.36 -13.13 11.23
C HIS A 15 5.54 -12.32 11.77
N ALA A 16 5.97 -11.28 11.05
CA ALA A 16 7.08 -10.43 11.50
C ALA A 16 6.79 -9.74 12.85
N LEU A 17 5.58 -9.20 13.01
CA LEU A 17 5.14 -8.56 14.26
C LEU A 17 5.07 -9.53 15.45
N ARG A 18 4.79 -10.82 15.21
CA ARG A 18 4.74 -11.85 16.27
C ARG A 18 6.09 -12.45 16.59
N THR A 19 6.93 -12.63 15.58
CA THR A 19 8.18 -13.40 15.69
C THR A 19 9.35 -12.54 16.14
N TYR A 20 9.39 -11.28 15.69
CA TYR A 20 10.52 -10.38 15.93
C TYR A 20 10.17 -9.24 16.88
N ARG A 21 11.20 -8.60 17.45
CA ARG A 21 11.05 -7.42 18.31
C ARG A 21 10.81 -6.15 17.48
N VAL A 22 9.64 -6.08 16.85
CA VAL A 22 9.20 -4.92 16.05
C VAL A 22 8.44 -3.95 16.95
N ASP A 23 8.66 -2.64 16.75
CA ASP A 23 7.79 -1.62 17.33
C ASP A 23 6.52 -1.50 16.47
N PRO A 24 5.34 -1.90 16.98
CA PRO A 24 4.12 -1.89 16.20
C PRO A 24 3.64 -0.48 15.81
N LYS A 25 4.20 0.58 16.41
CA LYS A 25 3.92 1.97 16.04
C LYS A 25 4.82 2.51 14.93
N ARG A 26 5.86 1.77 14.54
CA ARG A 26 6.88 2.21 13.56
C ARG A 26 7.13 1.14 12.50
N VAL A 27 6.05 0.72 11.85
CA VAL A 27 6.10 -0.17 10.68
C VAL A 27 6.07 0.68 9.41
N TYR A 28 7.05 0.47 8.53
CA TYR A 28 7.16 1.16 7.25
C TYR A 28 7.10 0.13 6.11
N VAL A 29 6.41 0.46 5.03
CA VAL A 29 6.26 -0.43 3.88
C VAL A 29 6.79 0.24 2.62
N THR A 30 7.53 -0.51 1.82
CA THR A 30 8.01 -0.06 0.51
C THR A 30 8.05 -1.22 -0.47
N GLY A 31 8.13 -0.90 -1.76
CA GLY A 31 8.31 -1.86 -2.83
C GLY A 31 8.50 -1.17 -4.16
N VAL A 32 9.13 -1.87 -5.10
CA VAL A 32 9.42 -1.38 -6.45
C VAL A 32 8.63 -2.17 -7.50
N SER A 33 8.19 -1.51 -8.57
CA SER A 33 7.50 -2.15 -9.70
C SER A 33 6.21 -2.86 -9.26
N MET A 34 6.14 -4.19 -9.40
CA MET A 34 5.03 -5.00 -8.88
C MET A 34 4.85 -4.81 -7.36
N GLY A 35 5.96 -4.65 -6.62
CA GLY A 35 5.94 -4.38 -5.18
C GLY A 35 5.55 -2.94 -4.82
N GLY A 36 5.71 -1.98 -5.73
CA GLY A 36 5.16 -0.63 -5.57
C GLY A 36 3.63 -0.67 -5.58
N GLY A 37 3.07 -1.44 -6.52
CA GLY A 37 1.64 -1.77 -6.54
C GLY A 37 1.19 -2.52 -5.28
N GLY A 38 1.97 -3.50 -4.84
CA GLY A 38 1.74 -4.23 -3.59
C GLY A 38 1.74 -3.31 -2.35
N THR A 39 2.57 -2.28 -2.34
CA THR A 39 2.62 -1.27 -1.27
C THR A 39 1.30 -0.48 -1.22
N TRP A 40 0.81 0.01 -2.36
CA TRP A 40 -0.49 0.68 -2.44
C TRP A 40 -1.64 -0.22 -2.01
N THR A 41 -1.68 -1.46 -2.47
CA THR A 41 -2.77 -2.37 -2.15
C THR A 41 -2.75 -2.78 -0.69
N LEU A 42 -1.57 -3.04 -0.10
CA LEU A 42 -1.44 -3.41 1.31
C LEU A 42 -2.03 -2.34 2.23
N LEU A 43 -1.91 -1.06 1.89
CA LEU A 43 -2.53 0.04 2.66
C LEU A 43 -4.06 -0.02 2.72
N ALA A 44 -4.73 -0.78 1.85
CA ALA A 44 -6.18 -1.01 1.93
C ALA A 44 -6.57 -2.32 2.60
N GLY A 45 -5.60 -3.24 2.68
CA GLY A 45 -5.88 -4.63 2.91
C GLY A 45 -6.52 -4.89 4.24
N SER A 46 -7.51 -5.77 4.23
CA SER A 46 -7.91 -6.50 5.42
C SER A 46 -7.39 -7.93 5.33
N TYR A 47 -6.78 -8.41 6.40
CA TYR A 47 -6.44 -9.81 6.58
C TYR A 47 -7.27 -10.38 7.71
N VAL A 48 -7.75 -11.60 7.56
CA VAL A 48 -8.44 -12.31 8.63
C VAL A 48 -7.44 -13.22 9.32
N ASP A 49 -7.18 -12.95 10.60
CA ASP A 49 -6.41 -13.84 11.48
C ASP A 49 -7.27 -14.32 12.63
N GLY A 50 -7.36 -15.64 12.84
CA GLY A 50 -8.13 -16.21 13.95
C GLY A 50 -9.59 -15.73 14.02
N GLY A 51 -10.20 -15.40 12.87
CA GLY A 51 -11.57 -14.87 12.78
C GLY A 51 -11.69 -13.34 12.93
N GLN A 52 -10.59 -12.60 13.14
CA GLN A 52 -10.60 -11.14 13.21
C GLN A 52 -10.10 -10.49 11.93
N SER A 53 -10.87 -9.54 11.38
CA SER A 53 -10.44 -8.70 10.26
C SER A 53 -9.52 -7.58 10.75
N ILE A 54 -8.24 -7.65 10.39
CA ILE A 54 -7.21 -6.67 10.67
C ILE A 54 -7.04 -5.79 9.44
N ARG A 55 -7.22 -4.47 9.58
CA ARG A 55 -6.89 -3.50 8.53
C ARG A 55 -5.40 -3.17 8.62
N TRP A 56 -4.66 -3.40 7.55
CA TRP A 56 -3.21 -3.15 7.54
C TRP A 56 -2.85 -1.67 7.57
N ALA A 57 -3.71 -0.83 7.01
CA ALA A 57 -3.58 0.63 7.07
C ALA A 57 -3.28 1.15 8.48
N SER A 58 -3.99 0.65 9.49
CA SER A 58 -3.84 1.09 10.89
C SER A 58 -2.62 0.49 11.60
N LYS A 59 -1.88 -0.38 10.91
CA LYS A 59 -0.62 -0.98 11.38
C LYS A 59 0.60 -0.40 10.69
N ILE A 60 0.44 0.50 9.72
CA ILE A 60 1.51 1.06 8.89
C ILE A 60 1.64 2.55 9.19
N ALA A 61 2.82 2.96 9.66
CA ALA A 61 3.11 4.35 10.00
C ALA A 61 3.37 5.21 8.75
N ALA A 62 4.12 4.67 7.78
CA ALA A 62 4.30 5.31 6.48
C ALA A 62 4.60 4.31 5.37
N ALA A 63 4.38 4.73 4.12
CA ALA A 63 4.65 3.93 2.93
C ALA A 63 5.42 4.69 1.85
N ILE A 64 6.31 3.97 1.16
CA ILE A 64 7.13 4.49 0.06
C ILE A 64 6.94 3.57 -1.16
N PRO A 65 5.87 3.74 -1.94
CA PRO A 65 5.68 3.01 -3.19
C PRO A 65 6.60 3.58 -4.28
N ILE A 66 7.24 2.70 -5.05
CA ILE A 66 8.19 3.08 -6.10
C ILE A 66 7.82 2.39 -7.41
N ALA A 67 7.76 3.17 -8.49
CA ALA A 67 7.59 2.68 -9.85
C ALA A 67 6.36 1.77 -10.03
N SER A 68 5.22 2.06 -9.39
CA SER A 68 4.09 1.14 -9.35
C SER A 68 3.56 0.78 -10.73
N GLY A 69 3.62 -0.52 -11.04
CA GLY A 69 3.00 -1.09 -12.24
C GLY A 69 1.51 -1.39 -12.08
N ALA A 70 0.96 -1.27 -10.86
CA ALA A 70 -0.46 -1.49 -10.62
C ALA A 70 -1.27 -0.34 -11.21
N ARG A 71 -2.29 -0.67 -12.02
CA ARG A 71 -3.09 0.30 -12.76
C ARG A 71 -3.60 1.43 -11.86
N SER A 72 -3.37 2.64 -12.34
CA SER A 72 -3.89 3.92 -11.85
C SER A 72 -5.30 3.81 -11.24
N ALA A 73 -5.45 4.25 -10.01
CA ALA A 73 -6.67 4.13 -9.21
C ALA A 73 -7.77 5.15 -9.57
N THR A 74 -8.14 5.29 -10.85
CA THR A 74 -9.40 6.00 -11.16
C THR A 74 -10.61 5.33 -10.49
N SER A 75 -10.52 4.05 -10.16
CA SER A 75 -11.58 3.25 -9.53
C SER A 75 -11.27 2.70 -8.12
N ASN A 76 -10.08 2.92 -7.54
CA ASN A 76 -9.70 2.30 -6.26
C ASN A 76 -10.01 3.18 -5.03
N THR A 77 -11.24 3.70 -4.97
CA THR A 77 -11.71 4.63 -3.93
C THR A 77 -11.58 4.05 -2.52
N GLY A 78 -11.87 2.77 -2.31
CA GLY A 78 -11.79 2.14 -0.99
C GLY A 78 -10.37 2.12 -0.39
N ILE A 79 -9.36 1.91 -1.25
CA ILE A 79 -7.94 1.90 -0.83
C ILE A 79 -7.51 3.30 -0.41
N CYS A 80 -7.76 4.27 -1.27
CA CYS A 80 -7.36 5.65 -1.01
C CYS A 80 -8.11 6.23 0.20
N ALA A 81 -9.39 5.87 0.39
CA ALA A 81 -10.16 6.26 1.57
C ALA A 81 -9.57 5.66 2.86
N GLY A 82 -9.09 4.42 2.80
CA GLY A 82 -8.39 3.79 3.93
C GLY A 82 -7.10 4.52 4.31
N ILE A 83 -6.29 4.92 3.32
CA ILE A 83 -5.06 5.70 3.53
C ILE A 83 -5.38 7.03 4.23
N VAL A 84 -6.38 7.74 3.72
CA VAL A 84 -6.79 9.05 4.24
C VAL A 84 -7.34 8.92 5.66
N ALA A 85 -8.28 8.01 5.91
CA ALA A 85 -8.89 7.80 7.23
C ALA A 85 -7.88 7.36 8.31
N ASN A 86 -6.78 6.70 7.93
CA ASN A 86 -5.72 6.32 8.86
C ASN A 86 -4.59 7.35 8.96
N HIS A 87 -4.67 8.46 8.22
CA HIS A 87 -3.64 9.49 8.17
C HIS A 87 -2.25 8.92 7.83
N THR A 88 -2.21 7.86 7.02
CA THR A 88 -0.96 7.18 6.70
C THR A 88 -0.09 8.07 5.83
N ALA A 89 1.14 8.35 6.26
CA ALA A 89 2.08 9.14 5.48
C ALA A 89 2.54 8.35 4.24
N VAL A 90 2.46 8.97 3.06
CA VAL A 90 2.89 8.33 1.80
C VAL A 90 3.85 9.23 1.04
N TRP A 91 4.97 8.67 0.60
CA TRP A 91 5.92 9.33 -0.30
C TRP A 91 6.19 8.45 -1.53
N ALA A 92 5.48 8.74 -2.62
CA ALA A 92 5.57 8.00 -3.87
C ALA A 92 6.70 8.50 -4.77
N PHE A 93 7.35 7.58 -5.50
CA PHE A 93 8.43 7.90 -6.45
C PHE A 93 8.25 7.16 -7.78
N HIS A 94 8.44 7.87 -8.90
CA HIS A 94 8.41 7.27 -10.23
C HIS A 94 9.27 8.07 -11.20
N ASN A 95 9.96 7.38 -12.11
CA ASN A 95 10.73 8.04 -13.18
C ASN A 95 9.80 8.41 -14.36
N SER A 96 9.83 9.66 -14.83
CA SER A 96 8.99 10.10 -15.95
C SER A 96 9.31 9.40 -17.28
N GLY A 97 10.51 8.85 -17.42
CA GLY A 97 10.95 8.09 -18.59
C GLY A 97 10.87 6.57 -18.44
N ASP A 98 10.17 6.04 -17.44
CA ASP A 98 10.04 4.59 -17.23
C ASP A 98 9.33 3.91 -18.43
N PRO A 99 10.01 3.04 -19.20
CA PRO A 99 9.44 2.41 -20.38
C PRO A 99 8.64 1.14 -20.02
N VAL A 100 8.65 0.71 -18.76
CA VAL A 100 8.03 -0.53 -18.28
C VAL A 100 6.73 -0.22 -17.54
N ALA A 101 6.76 0.68 -16.57
CA ALA A 101 5.61 1.11 -15.81
C ALA A 101 5.33 2.59 -16.10
N ALA A 102 4.19 2.90 -16.72
CA ALA A 102 3.83 4.28 -17.01
C ALA A 102 3.67 5.12 -15.74
N LEU A 103 4.28 6.30 -15.70
CA LEU A 103 4.16 7.29 -14.61
C LEU A 103 2.71 7.55 -14.19
N ALA A 104 1.77 7.55 -15.15
CA ALA A 104 0.35 7.76 -14.91
C ALA A 104 -0.28 6.76 -13.92
N ASN A 105 0.33 5.58 -13.74
CA ASN A 105 -0.10 4.62 -12.73
C ASN A 105 0.12 5.16 -11.32
N GLU A 106 1.35 5.53 -10.98
CA GLU A 106 1.70 6.10 -9.68
C GLU A 106 1.02 7.44 -9.44
N GLN A 107 1.01 8.32 -10.45
CA GLN A 107 0.40 9.64 -10.33
C GLN A 107 -1.10 9.56 -9.99
N GLY A 108 -1.83 8.62 -10.60
CA GLY A 108 -3.26 8.48 -10.30
C GLY A 108 -3.57 7.97 -8.89
N TRP A 109 -2.67 7.20 -8.27
CA TRP A 109 -2.81 6.85 -6.84
C TRP A 109 -2.67 8.09 -5.96
N VAL A 110 -1.62 8.88 -6.19
CA VAL A 110 -1.36 10.12 -5.44
C VAL A 110 -2.52 11.12 -5.61
N ASP A 111 -2.96 11.34 -6.84
CA ASP A 111 -4.05 12.26 -7.15
C ASP A 111 -5.36 11.82 -6.50
N LYS A 112 -5.65 10.52 -6.50
CA LYS A 112 -6.85 9.98 -5.86
C LYS A 112 -6.81 10.17 -4.34
N VAL A 113 -5.69 9.87 -3.68
CA VAL A 113 -5.52 10.11 -2.23
C VAL A 113 -5.75 11.58 -1.90
N LYS A 114 -5.16 12.49 -2.68
CA LYS A 114 -5.32 13.95 -2.50
C LYS A 114 -6.74 14.45 -2.74
N SER A 115 -7.52 13.76 -3.58
CA SER A 115 -8.89 14.16 -3.92
C SER A 115 -9.93 13.81 -2.85
N LEU A 116 -9.61 12.90 -1.92
CA LEU A 116 -10.56 12.41 -0.93
C LEU A 116 -10.55 13.28 0.33
N PRO A 117 -11.70 13.47 0.99
CA PRO A 117 -11.77 14.19 2.25
C PRO A 117 -11.08 13.40 3.37
N ALA A 118 -10.42 14.13 4.28
CA ALA A 118 -9.86 13.60 5.53
C ALA A 118 -10.92 12.98 6.42
#